data_AF-A0A6A7LQ73-F1
#
_entry.id   AF-A0A6A7LQ73-F1
#
_cell.length_a   1.000
_cell.length_b   1.000
_cell.length_c   1.000
_cell.angle_alpha   90.00
_cell.angle_beta   90.00
_cell.angle_gamma   90.00
#
_symmetry.space_group_name_H-M   'P 1'
#
loop_
_entity.id
_entity.type
_entity.pdbx_description
1 polymer ?
#
loop_
_entity_poly.entity_id
_entity_poly.type
_entity_poly.pdbx_seq_one_letter_code
_entity_poly.pdbx_strand_id
1 'polypeptide(L)'
;MARRQALIIEARGERFRFYYDLEQPEALHITLHHGTTPREAIRTFFEGETGAWDEAHSRFETVTETRGIYWTRHAQDQSVMVITCFKRGDE
;
A
#
# COMPACT_ATOMS: atom_id res chain seq x y z
N MET A 1 11.66 -12.59 16.46
CA MET A 1 11.13 -11.62 15.47
C MET A 1 9.67 -11.37 15.80
N ALA A 2 9.30 -10.14 16.18
CA ALA A 2 7.90 -9.83 16.48
C ALA A 2 7.07 -10.02 15.20
N ARG A 3 5.99 -10.80 15.28
CA ARG A 3 5.10 -11.03 14.15
C ARG A 3 4.35 -9.72 13.90
N ARG A 4 4.75 -8.97 12.88
CA ARG A 4 4.06 -7.73 12.48
C ARG A 4 2.60 -8.06 12.21
N GLN A 5 1.70 -7.51 13.03
CA GLN A 5 0.27 -7.66 12.83
C GLN A 5 -0.13 -6.92 11.55
N ALA A 6 -1.08 -7.48 10.81
CA ALA A 6 -1.59 -6.84 9.61
C ALA A 6 -3.11 -6.99 9.53
N LEU A 7 -3.75 -5.94 9.06
CA LEU A 7 -5.11 -5.99 8.56
C LEU A 7 -5.07 -6.53 7.13
N ILE A 8 -5.83 -7.60 6.88
CA ILE A 8 -5.96 -8.22 5.56
C ILE A 8 -7.35 -7.87 5.01
N ILE A 9 -7.40 -7.37 3.78
CA ILE A 9 -8.62 -7.03 3.07
C ILE A 9 -8.60 -7.72 1.71
N GLU A 10 -9.66 -8.44 1.37
CA GLU A 10 -9.83 -9.03 0.04
C GLU A 10 -10.81 -8.19 -0.77
N ALA A 11 -10.40 -7.78 -1.96
CA ALA A 11 -11.23 -6.96 -2.85
C ALA A 11 -10.95 -7.31 -4.31
N ARG A 12 -12.02 -7.59 -5.09
CA ARG A 12 -11.96 -7.91 -6.53
C ARG A 12 -10.94 -8.99 -6.91
N GLY A 13 -10.80 -10.01 -6.06
CA GLY A 13 -9.86 -11.12 -6.30
C GLY A 13 -8.43 -10.85 -5.85
N GLU A 14 -8.13 -9.64 -5.36
CA GLU A 14 -6.82 -9.30 -4.81
C GLU A 14 -6.83 -9.26 -3.28
N ARG A 15 -5.70 -9.68 -2.70
CA ARG A 15 -5.48 -9.67 -1.25
C ARG A 15 -4.54 -8.54 -0.88
N PHE A 16 -5.05 -7.59 -0.12
CA PHE A 16 -4.31 -6.44 0.38
C PHE A 16 -3.90 -6.65 1.83
N ARG A 17 -2.67 -6.26 2.15
CA ARG A 17 -2.12 -6.35 3.50
C ARG A 17 -1.64 -4.97 3.96
N PHE A 18 -2.19 -4.52 5.08
CA PHE A 18 -1.86 -3.25 5.74
C PHE A 18 -1.25 -3.54 7.10
N TYR A 19 0.02 -3.21 7.28
CA TYR A 19 0.69 -3.43 8.54
C TYR A 19 0.31 -2.36 9.57
N TYR A 20 0.16 -2.81 10.81
CA TYR A 20 0.13 -1.91 11.96
C TYR A 20 1.52 -1.32 12.20
N ASP A 21 1.55 -0.11 12.75
CA ASP A 21 2.78 0.57 13.07
C ASP A 21 3.54 -0.14 14.21
N LEU A 22 4.86 -0.07 14.21
CA LEU A 22 5.68 -0.73 15.24
C LEU A 22 5.70 0.04 16.55
N GLU A 23 5.61 1.37 16.48
CA GLU A 23 5.65 2.27 17.63
C GLU A 23 4.24 2.52 18.17
N GLN A 24 3.21 2.44 17.30
CA GLN A 24 1.79 2.56 17.64
C GLN A 24 0.98 1.37 17.11
N PRO A 25 0.98 0.21 17.81
CA PRO A 25 0.36 -1.03 17.33
C PRO A 25 -1.15 -0.97 17.08
N GLU A 26 -1.85 0.01 17.64
CA GLU A 26 -3.27 0.29 17.40
C GLU A 26 -3.56 1.01 16.08
N ALA A 27 -2.54 1.61 15.46
CA ALA A 27 -2.68 2.41 14.25
C ALA A 27 -2.08 1.69 13.03
N LEU A 28 -2.71 1.83 11.87
CA LEU A 28 -2.14 1.36 10.61
C LEU A 28 -1.04 2.29 10.15
N HIS A 29 0.10 1.71 9.74
CA HIS A 29 1.27 2.47 9.28
C HIS A 29 0.91 3.48 8.18
N ILE A 30 0.08 3.07 7.21
CA ILE A 30 -0.32 3.94 6.10
C ILE A 30 -1.22 5.11 6.52
N THR A 31 -1.99 4.92 7.58
CA THR A 31 -2.89 5.94 8.11
C THR A 31 -2.09 6.92 8.95
N LEU A 32 -1.18 6.41 9.78
CA LEU A 32 -0.32 7.21 10.64
C LEU A 32 0.69 8.05 9.85
N HIS A 33 1.44 7.43 8.92
CA HIS A 33 2.56 8.09 8.23
C HIS A 33 2.20 8.72 6.90
N HIS A 34 1.12 8.26 6.26
CA HIS A 34 0.75 8.72 4.92
C HIS A 34 -0.65 9.33 4.84
N GLY A 35 -1.32 9.51 5.99
CA GLY A 35 -2.65 10.12 6.06
C GLY A 35 -3.68 9.43 5.14
N THR A 36 -3.49 8.15 4.85
CA THR A 36 -4.28 7.40 3.87
C THR A 36 -4.93 6.20 4.54
N THR A 37 -6.21 5.98 4.24
CA THR A 37 -6.94 4.80 4.74
C THR A 37 -6.75 3.60 3.81
N PRO A 38 -6.86 2.36 4.30
CA PRO A 38 -6.87 1.16 3.45
C PRO A 38 -7.88 1.25 2.31
N ARG A 39 -9.07 1.80 2.58
CA ARG A 39 -10.13 1.97 1.59
C ARG A 39 -9.70 2.89 0.44
N GLU A 40 -9.08 4.02 0.75
CA GLU A 40 -8.58 4.94 -0.27
C GLU A 40 -7.42 4.32 -1.05
N ALA A 41 -6.50 3.63 -0.38
CA ALA A 41 -5.39 2.96 -1.03
C ALA A 41 -5.88 1.90 -2.03
N ILE A 42 -6.80 1.02 -1.61
CA ILE A 42 -7.42 0.00 -2.48
C ILE A 42 -8.16 0.66 -3.63
N ARG A 43 -8.87 1.77 -3.39
CA ARG A 43 -9.54 2.51 -4.45
C ARG A 43 -8.52 3.01 -5.49
N THR A 44 -7.44 3.65 -5.05
CA THR A 44 -6.35 4.09 -5.93
C THR A 44 -5.74 2.93 -6.71
N PHE A 45 -5.56 1.76 -6.10
CA PHE A 45 -5.07 0.57 -6.78
C PHE A 45 -5.89 0.20 -8.03
N PHE A 46 -7.23 0.28 -7.92
CA PHE A 46 -8.12 -0.14 -9.01
C PHE A 46 -8.49 0.99 -9.98
N GLU A 47 -8.48 2.24 -9.53
CA GLU A 47 -8.88 3.39 -10.33
C GLU A 47 -7.70 4.13 -10.98
N GLY A 48 -6.49 3.94 -10.45
CA GLY A 48 -5.30 4.60 -10.95
C GLY A 48 -4.62 3.87 -12.12
N GLU A 49 -3.76 4.60 -12.80
CA GLU A 49 -2.86 4.05 -13.81
C GLU A 49 -1.74 3.30 -13.10
N THR A 50 -1.61 2.01 -13.38
CA THR A 50 -0.57 1.16 -12.80
C THR A 50 0.63 1.11 -13.73
N GLY A 51 1.78 1.52 -13.21
CA GLY A 51 3.07 1.46 -13.88
C GLY A 51 3.63 0.03 -13.96
N ALA A 52 4.71 -0.11 -14.72
CA ALA A 52 5.44 -1.37 -14.80
C ALA A 52 6.05 -1.76 -13.45
N TRP A 53 6.29 -3.06 -13.26
CA TRP A 53 7.04 -3.55 -12.12
C TRP A 53 8.51 -3.09 -12.19
N ASP A 54 8.96 -2.43 -11.13
CA ASP A 54 10.34 -2.01 -10.90
C ASP A 54 11.07 -3.12 -10.12
N GLU A 55 11.87 -3.90 -10.83
CA GLU A 55 12.63 -5.01 -10.25
C GLU A 55 13.67 -4.54 -9.23
N ALA A 56 14.32 -3.38 -9.47
CA ALA A 56 15.38 -2.87 -8.62
C ALA A 56 14.88 -2.53 -7.22
N HIS A 57 13.63 -2.05 -7.12
CA HIS A 57 13.00 -1.70 -5.86
C HIS A 57 11.91 -2.69 -5.43
N SER A 58 11.70 -3.77 -6.19
CA SER A 58 10.67 -4.80 -5.96
C SER A 58 9.28 -4.21 -5.68
N ARG A 59 8.88 -3.24 -6.50
CA ARG A 59 7.63 -2.49 -6.33
C ARG A 59 7.01 -2.13 -7.67
N PHE A 60 5.74 -1.75 -7.65
CA PHE A 60 5.08 -1.08 -8.76
C PHE A 60 4.35 0.14 -8.23
N GLU A 61 4.07 1.07 -9.13
CA GLU A 61 3.41 2.32 -8.80
C GLU A 61 1.99 2.32 -9.34
N THR A 62 1.05 2.85 -8.58
CA THR A 62 -0.26 3.24 -9.09
C THR A 62 -0.49 4.71 -8.83
N VAL A 63 -0.79 5.48 -9.87
CA VAL A 63 -1.02 6.92 -9.79
C VAL A 63 -2.44 7.28 -10.20
N THR A 64 -3.01 8.27 -9.52
CA THR A 64 -4.17 9.03 -9.97
C THR A 64 -3.73 10.46 -10.29
N GLU A 65 -4.68 11.33 -10.61
CA GLU A 65 -4.40 12.76 -10.79
C GLU A 65 -3.83 13.42 -9.52
N THR A 66 -4.19 12.92 -8.34
CA THR A 66 -3.90 13.61 -7.06
C THR A 66 -2.97 12.83 -6.14
N ARG A 67 -2.75 11.53 -6.39
CA ARG A 67 -2.00 10.66 -5.48
C ARG A 67 -1.17 9.63 -6.26
N GLY A 68 -0.09 9.18 -5.66
CA GLY A 68 0.64 8.00 -6.08
C GLY A 68 0.82 7.04 -4.91
N ILE A 69 0.82 5.74 -5.19
CA ILE A 69 1.04 4.70 -4.20
C ILE A 69 2.08 3.73 -4.75
N TYR A 70 3.09 3.45 -3.93
CA TYR A 70 4.02 2.36 -4.18
C TYR A 70 3.53 1.09 -3.50
N TRP A 71 3.47 0.02 -4.29
CA TRP A 71 3.01 -1.30 -3.89
C TRP A 71 4.12 -2.31 -4.01
N THR A 72 4.17 -3.28 -3.11
CA THR A 72 5.02 -4.46 -3.27
C THR A 72 4.20 -5.73 -3.09
N ARG A 73 4.73 -6.86 -3.52
CA ARG A 73 4.12 -8.18 -3.32
C ARG A 73 4.83 -8.91 -2.20
N HIS A 74 4.07 -9.45 -1.25
CA HIS A 74 4.61 -10.28 -0.20
C HIS A 74 5.13 -11.60 -0.80
N ALA A 75 6.43 -11.88 -0.61
CA ALA A 75 7.12 -13.00 -1.27
C ALA A 75 6.46 -14.38 -1.07
N GLN A 76 5.82 -14.61 0.09
CA GLN A 76 5.29 -15.92 0.46
C GLN A 76 3.89 -16.21 -0.08
N ASP A 77 3.03 -15.20 -0.19
CA ASP A 77 1.60 -15.39 -0.52
C ASP A 77 1.08 -14.43 -1.60
N GLN A 78 1.98 -13.67 -2.24
CA GLN A 78 1.69 -12.73 -3.31
C GLN A 78 0.73 -11.59 -2.93
N SER A 79 0.39 -11.42 -1.64
CA SER A 79 -0.46 -10.30 -1.20
C SER A 79 0.17 -8.95 -1.52
N VAL A 80 -0.69 -8.02 -1.92
CA VAL A 80 -0.33 -6.64 -2.24
C VAL A 80 -0.17 -5.84 -0.95
N MET A 81 0.98 -5.22 -0.78
CA MET A 81 1.33 -4.39 0.37
C MET A 81 1.51 -2.95 -0.07
N VAL A 82 0.94 -2.01 0.69
CA VAL A 82 1.26 -0.59 0.55
C VAL A 82 2.60 -0.31 1.19
N ILE A 83 3.49 0.35 0.46
CA ILE A 83 4.77 0.84 0.96
C ILE A 83 4.65 2.30 1.37
N THR A 84 4.10 3.13 0.48
CA THR A 84 4.07 4.59 0.67
C THR A 84 2.94 5.18 -0.16
N CYS A 85 2.28 6.22 0.34
CA CYS A 85 1.40 7.08 -0.43
C CYS A 85 1.96 8.51 -0.46
N PHE A 86 1.88 9.16 -1.61
CA PHE A 86 2.30 10.55 -1.81
C PHE A 86 1.25 11.32 -2.62
N LYS A 87 1.23 12.65 -2.51
CA LYS A 87 0.38 13.50 -3.35
C LYS A 87 1.13 13.87 -4.62
N ARG A 88 0.43 13.88 -5.77
CA ARG A 88 0.99 14.48 -7.00
C ARG A 88 0.86 16.00 -6.91
N GLY A 89 1.95 16.72 -7.15
CA GLY A 89 1.98 18.19 -7.16
C GLY A 89 2.63 18.86 -5.93
N ASP A 90 3.21 18.09 -5.01
CA ASP A 90 4.11 18.58 -3.94
C ASP A 90 5.60 18.44 -4.36
N GLU A 91 5.91 18.66 -5.64
CA GLU A 91 7.29 18.88 -6.14
C GLU A 91 7.58 20.37 -6.31
#